data_AF-A0A2N2Z7B6-F1
#
_entry.id   AF-A0A2N2Z7B6-F1
#
_cell.length_a   1.000
_cell.length_b   1.000
_cell.length_c   1.000
_cell.angle_alpha   90.00
_cell.angle_beta   90.00
_cell.angle_gamma   90.00
#
_symmetry.space_group_name_H-M   'P 1'
#
loop_
_entity.id
_entity.type
_entity.pdbx_description
1 polymer ?
#
loop_
_entity_poly.entity_id
_entity_poly.type
_entity_poly.pdbx_seq_one_letter_code
_entity_poly.pdbx_strand_id
1 'polypeptide(L)'
;MKRLIFSITAFILTTSMYAQEITGSWYGKISVQSLEMRLVFNISASDTAFTATMDSPDQGVAGIPATSVFFINPMIKIVIANAGIEYNGVFTGETILGTFRQGGMSVPMNLSRRAPEGPKRPQEPRKPYPYKSEEVTFLNQKDKIELAGTLTLPADGKPVAAVILVSGSGPQNRDEELVGHKPFLVISDYLTKRGIAVLRYDDRGVGKSKGKHSSATTFDFASDAYAAVEYLRNREEMKGIKIGIAGHSEGGIIAPLVAERDKELGFIILMAGPGVSGAQIIISQQRLIGERSGADKATLDEYESITRDLYKLIETEKDNPDIKVKLMDFFSKNAPEASEKQLEAQIAAVAYPWMITFVTHDPSETLTKLTLPVLAINGTNDLQVPYRENLGKIRSSLLKAHNNNEASFSKNVEIIEYDGLNHLFQHSETGLPAEYGKIEETISPDVLEKMASWIISKSK
;
A
#
# COMPACT_ATOMS: atom_id res chain seq x y z
N MET A 1 -1.69 39.06 -80.76
CA MET A 1 -0.75 38.63 -79.69
C MET A 1 -1.56 38.25 -78.45
N LYS A 2 -1.54 36.97 -78.07
CA LYS A 2 -2.28 36.43 -76.92
C LYS A 2 -1.68 36.95 -75.61
N ARG A 3 -2.50 37.51 -74.71
CA ARG A 3 -2.14 37.71 -73.30
C ARG A 3 -2.92 36.70 -72.46
N LEU A 4 -2.19 35.72 -71.94
CA LEU A 4 -2.65 34.75 -70.94
C LEU A 4 -2.64 35.44 -69.58
N ILE A 5 -3.79 35.45 -68.89
CA ILE A 5 -3.87 35.69 -67.45
C ILE A 5 -3.87 34.30 -66.81
N PHE A 6 -2.82 33.97 -66.04
CA PHE A 6 -2.78 32.77 -65.21
C PHE A 6 -2.99 33.18 -63.75
N SER A 7 -4.02 32.61 -63.14
CA SER A 7 -4.33 32.71 -61.73
C SER A 7 -3.22 32.09 -60.88
N ILE A 8 -2.82 32.81 -59.83
CA ILE A 8 -1.97 32.30 -58.75
C ILE A 8 -2.86 31.55 -57.76
N THR A 9 -2.76 30.23 -57.76
CA THR A 9 -3.23 29.40 -56.65
C THR A 9 -2.20 28.31 -56.42
N ALA A 10 -1.45 28.39 -55.31
CA ALA A 10 -0.97 27.20 -54.57
C ALA A 10 -0.11 27.60 -53.36
N PHE A 11 -0.17 26.73 -52.35
CA PHE A 11 0.73 26.52 -51.22
C PHE A 11 0.44 27.21 -49.87
N ILE A 12 -0.60 26.73 -49.18
CA ILE A 12 -0.64 26.62 -47.71
C ILE A 12 -1.25 25.26 -47.36
N LEU A 13 -0.43 24.22 -47.17
CA LEU A 13 -0.86 22.90 -46.63
C LEU A 13 0.38 22.00 -46.37
N THR A 14 1.25 22.38 -45.42
CA THR A 14 2.36 21.50 -44.99
C THR A 14 2.64 21.49 -43.48
N THR A 15 1.94 22.27 -42.65
CA THR A 15 2.21 22.31 -41.19
C THR A 15 1.41 21.29 -40.37
N SER A 16 0.35 20.69 -40.93
CA SER A 16 -0.52 19.77 -40.18
C SER A 16 -0.03 18.32 -40.07
N MET A 17 0.91 17.87 -40.92
CA MET A 17 1.41 16.48 -40.87
C MET A 17 2.40 16.23 -39.73
N TYR A 18 3.24 17.21 -39.38
CA TYR A 18 4.29 17.02 -38.35
C TYR A 18 3.76 17.01 -36.91
N ALA A 19 2.61 17.62 -36.64
CA ALA A 19 2.03 17.68 -35.30
C ALA A 19 1.48 16.32 -34.82
N GLN A 20 0.98 15.49 -35.74
CA GLN A 20 0.49 14.14 -35.42
C GLN A 20 1.62 13.15 -35.08
N GLU A 21 2.85 13.44 -35.50
CA GLU A 21 3.96 12.49 -35.36
C GLU A 21 4.53 12.40 -33.94
N ILE A 22 4.43 13.42 -33.09
CA ILE A 22 4.97 13.32 -31.72
C ILE A 22 3.89 13.19 -30.64
N THR A 23 2.62 13.40 -30.97
CA THR A 23 1.52 13.22 -30.02
C THR A 23 1.35 11.76 -29.60
N GLY A 24 0.80 11.57 -28.40
CA GLY A 24 0.55 10.26 -27.79
C GLY A 24 1.45 9.97 -26.59
N SER A 25 1.36 8.75 -26.09
CA SER A 25 2.13 8.28 -24.94
C SER A 25 3.50 7.76 -25.37
N TRP A 26 4.51 8.21 -24.65
CA TRP A 26 5.91 7.87 -24.84
C TRP A 26 6.46 7.27 -23.57
N TYR A 27 6.90 6.02 -23.65
CA TYR A 27 7.29 5.22 -22.50
C TYR A 27 8.80 5.09 -22.43
N GLY A 28 9.35 5.42 -21.27
CA GLY A 28 10.77 5.30 -20.95
C GLY A 28 11.01 4.52 -19.69
N LYS A 29 12.26 4.14 -19.51
CA LYS A 29 12.77 3.51 -18.30
C LYS A 29 14.05 4.22 -17.91
N ILE A 30 14.16 4.61 -16.65
CA ILE A 30 15.42 5.05 -16.05
C ILE A 30 15.93 3.95 -15.13
N SER A 31 17.24 3.71 -15.19
CA SER A 31 17.95 2.82 -14.29
C SER A 31 18.89 3.67 -13.45
N VAL A 32 18.63 3.73 -12.14
CA VAL A 32 19.44 4.48 -11.18
C VAL A 32 19.90 3.49 -10.13
N GLN A 33 21.19 3.14 -10.15
CA GLN A 33 21.75 2.05 -9.34
C GLN A 33 20.97 0.73 -9.57
N SER A 34 20.38 0.14 -8.53
CA SER A 34 19.58 -1.08 -8.57
C SER A 34 18.08 -0.86 -8.77
N LEU A 35 17.64 0.41 -8.82
CA LEU A 35 16.26 0.81 -9.00
C LEU A 35 15.98 1.08 -10.47
N GLU A 36 14.90 0.50 -10.96
CA GLU A 36 14.38 0.77 -12.30
C GLU A 36 13.01 1.42 -12.17
N MET A 37 12.81 2.53 -12.87
CA MET A 37 11.54 3.26 -12.86
C MET A 37 11.06 3.52 -14.28
N ARG A 38 9.79 3.23 -14.53
CA ARG A 38 9.07 3.55 -15.75
C ARG A 38 8.52 4.96 -15.64
N LEU A 39 8.74 5.75 -16.69
CA LEU A 39 8.17 7.07 -16.85
C LEU A 39 7.39 7.11 -18.16
N VAL A 40 6.26 7.81 -18.16
CA VAL A 40 5.43 7.99 -19.35
C VAL A 40 5.27 9.48 -19.59
N PHE A 41 5.61 9.97 -20.78
CA PHE A 41 5.22 11.30 -21.22
C PHE A 41 4.01 11.21 -22.15
N ASN A 42 2.89 11.82 -21.75
CA ASN A 42 1.69 11.92 -22.59
C ASN A 42 1.70 13.28 -23.28
N ILE A 43 2.05 13.31 -24.56
CA ILE A 43 2.20 14.54 -25.34
C ILE A 43 0.92 14.80 -26.12
N SER A 44 0.38 16.02 -25.99
CA SER A 44 -0.77 16.50 -26.76
C SER A 44 -0.39 17.75 -27.55
N ALA A 45 -1.07 18.01 -28.65
CA ALA A 45 -0.94 19.24 -29.42
C ALA A 45 -2.21 20.09 -29.26
N SER A 46 -2.03 21.40 -29.10
CA SER A 46 -3.06 22.41 -29.31
C SER A 46 -2.83 23.12 -30.64
N ASP A 47 -3.71 24.05 -31.01
CA ASP A 47 -3.62 24.81 -32.26
C ASP A 47 -2.32 25.62 -32.40
N THR A 48 -1.61 25.89 -31.30
CA THR A 48 -0.42 26.75 -31.28
C THR A 48 0.78 26.21 -30.50
N ALA A 49 0.64 25.11 -29.74
CA ALA A 49 1.72 24.59 -28.89
C ALA A 49 1.56 23.10 -28.56
N PHE A 50 2.64 22.47 -28.09
CA PHE A 50 2.58 21.16 -27.44
C PHE A 50 2.38 21.31 -25.93
N THR A 51 1.65 20.36 -25.35
CA THR A 51 1.53 20.17 -23.91
C THR A 51 1.93 18.74 -23.57
N ALA A 52 2.33 18.49 -22.33
CA ALA A 52 2.60 17.14 -21.87
C ALA A 52 2.24 16.96 -20.40
N THR A 53 1.90 15.73 -20.04
CA THR A 53 1.96 15.26 -18.65
C THR A 53 2.99 14.15 -18.52
N MET A 54 3.44 13.90 -17.29
CA MET A 54 4.28 12.77 -16.95
C MET A 54 3.61 11.87 -15.92
N ASP A 55 3.66 10.57 -16.14
CA ASP A 55 3.27 9.53 -15.20
C ASP A 55 4.51 8.78 -14.71
N SER A 56 4.48 8.34 -13.45
CA SER A 56 5.43 7.42 -12.83
C SER A 56 4.66 6.22 -12.25
N PRO A 57 4.33 5.21 -13.08
CA PRO A 57 3.49 4.08 -12.67
C PRO A 57 4.06 3.31 -11.48
N ASP A 58 5.39 3.14 -11.42
CA ASP A 58 6.06 2.42 -10.33
C ASP A 58 6.00 3.17 -8.99
N GLN A 59 5.68 4.47 -9.02
CA GLN A 59 5.49 5.31 -7.83
C GLN A 59 4.01 5.66 -7.60
N GLY A 60 3.08 5.15 -8.42
CA GLY A 60 1.65 5.44 -8.31
C GLY A 60 1.25 6.89 -8.61
N VAL A 61 2.10 7.68 -9.28
CA VAL A 61 1.83 9.08 -9.60
C VAL A 61 1.49 9.22 -11.08
N ALA A 62 0.41 9.95 -11.40
CA ALA A 62 0.01 10.21 -12.78
C ALA A 62 -0.36 11.68 -12.99
N GLY A 63 -0.23 12.16 -14.23
CA GLY A 63 -0.74 13.45 -14.67
C GLY A 63 0.10 14.66 -14.24
N ILE A 64 1.39 14.51 -13.95
CA ILE A 64 2.25 15.63 -13.56
C ILE A 64 2.40 16.59 -14.75
N PRO A 65 1.93 17.84 -14.68
CA PRO A 65 1.90 18.72 -15.85
C PRO A 65 3.28 19.27 -16.19
N ALA A 66 3.67 19.20 -17.46
CA ALA A 66 4.85 19.90 -17.96
C ALA A 66 4.62 21.41 -17.98
N THR A 67 5.58 22.15 -17.45
CA THR A 67 5.60 23.61 -17.50
C THR A 67 5.93 24.14 -18.90
N SER A 68 6.68 23.38 -19.70
CA SER A 68 6.90 23.68 -21.11
C SER A 68 7.24 22.44 -21.93
N VAL A 69 6.82 22.44 -23.19
CA VAL A 69 7.18 21.44 -24.20
C VAL A 69 7.64 22.17 -25.45
N PHE A 70 8.91 22.00 -25.81
CA PHE A 70 9.48 22.50 -27.05
C PHE A 70 9.71 21.33 -27.98
N PHE A 71 9.10 21.37 -29.16
CA PHE A 71 9.40 20.42 -30.22
C PHE A 71 9.73 21.18 -31.51
N ILE A 72 10.98 21.07 -31.93
CA ILE A 72 11.48 21.56 -33.21
C ILE A 72 12.19 20.36 -33.83
N ASN A 73 11.46 19.61 -34.67
CA ASN A 73 11.92 18.34 -35.25
C ASN A 73 13.40 18.42 -35.71
N PRO A 74 14.28 17.51 -35.24
CA PRO A 74 14.01 16.33 -34.39
C PRO A 74 14.13 16.57 -32.88
N MET A 75 14.42 17.78 -32.44
CA MET A 75 14.68 18.07 -31.04
C MET A 75 13.38 18.21 -30.24
N ILE A 76 13.29 17.48 -29.13
CA ILE A 76 12.26 17.67 -28.11
C ILE A 76 12.88 18.02 -26.77
N LYS A 77 12.27 18.96 -26.06
CA LYS A 77 12.56 19.30 -24.68
C LYS A 77 11.25 19.39 -23.88
N ILE A 78 11.17 18.67 -22.78
CA ILE A 78 10.04 18.72 -21.83
C ILE A 78 10.58 19.17 -20.48
N VAL A 79 9.95 20.18 -19.88
CA VAL A 79 10.34 20.72 -18.57
C VAL A 79 9.15 20.61 -17.62
N ILE A 80 9.39 20.07 -16.43
CA ILE A 80 8.45 20.08 -15.30
C ILE A 80 9.16 20.82 -14.16
N ALA A 81 9.11 22.16 -14.18
CA ALA A 81 9.89 22.98 -13.25
C ALA A 81 9.56 22.68 -11.78
N ASN A 82 8.29 22.43 -11.47
CA ASN A 82 7.82 22.13 -10.11
C ASN A 82 8.42 20.83 -9.53
N ALA A 83 8.86 19.90 -10.39
CA ALA A 83 9.50 18.65 -9.99
C ALA A 83 11.03 18.67 -10.20
N GLY A 84 11.57 19.80 -10.69
CA GLY A 84 12.98 19.92 -11.08
C GLY A 84 13.38 18.96 -12.21
N ILE A 85 12.43 18.57 -13.08
CA ILE A 85 12.64 17.60 -14.15
C ILE A 85 12.86 18.30 -15.49
N GLU A 86 13.86 17.82 -16.22
CA GLU A 86 14.08 18.16 -17.62
C GLU A 86 14.34 16.89 -18.44
N TYR A 87 13.65 16.74 -19.55
CA TYR A 87 13.92 15.71 -20.56
C TYR A 87 14.34 16.36 -21.86
N ASN A 88 15.48 15.95 -22.42
CA ASN A 88 15.94 16.36 -23.74
C ASN A 88 16.08 15.12 -24.62
N GLY A 89 15.59 15.18 -25.86
CA GLY A 89 15.72 14.05 -26.76
C GLY A 89 15.69 14.41 -28.25
N VAL A 90 16.08 13.44 -29.06
CA VAL A 90 16.07 13.46 -30.53
C VAL A 90 15.02 12.46 -31.00
N PHE A 91 13.95 12.96 -31.60
CA PHE A 91 12.90 12.18 -32.23
C PHE A 91 13.40 11.54 -33.53
N THR A 92 13.17 10.23 -33.65
CA THR A 92 13.59 9.41 -34.81
C THR A 92 12.42 8.79 -35.57
N GLY A 93 11.18 9.17 -35.22
CA GLY A 93 9.95 8.55 -35.74
C GLY A 93 9.31 7.58 -34.75
N GLU A 94 9.98 6.46 -34.47
CA GLU A 94 9.48 5.43 -33.55
C GLU A 94 10.00 5.56 -32.11
N THR A 95 11.13 6.23 -31.94
CA THR A 95 11.78 6.43 -30.63
C THR A 95 12.20 7.88 -30.44
N ILE A 96 12.32 8.29 -29.18
CA ILE A 96 13.02 9.53 -28.80
C ILE A 96 14.25 9.10 -28.02
N LEU A 97 15.43 9.35 -28.59
CA LEU A 97 16.70 9.08 -27.93
C LEU A 97 17.03 10.27 -27.03
N GLY A 98 17.06 10.08 -25.71
CA GLY A 98 17.11 11.22 -24.81
C GLY A 98 17.77 10.99 -23.48
N THR A 99 17.77 12.05 -22.69
CA THR A 99 18.36 12.13 -21.36
C THR A 99 17.34 12.75 -20.41
N PHE A 100 17.11 12.06 -19.31
CA PHE A 100 16.31 12.53 -18.19
C PHE A 100 17.21 13.18 -17.15
N ARG A 101 16.79 14.34 -16.62
CA ARG A 101 17.50 15.06 -15.57
C ARG A 101 16.56 15.42 -14.44
N GLN A 102 17.00 15.19 -13.21
CA GLN A 102 16.29 15.59 -11.99
C GLN A 102 17.26 15.70 -10.81
N GLY A 103 17.20 16.79 -10.05
CA GLY A 103 17.96 16.91 -8.79
C GLY A 103 19.48 16.73 -8.92
N GLY A 104 20.08 17.16 -10.04
CA GLY A 104 21.51 16.98 -10.33
C GLY A 104 21.87 15.65 -11.01
N MET A 105 20.95 14.68 -11.04
CA MET A 105 21.10 13.42 -11.78
C MET A 105 20.85 13.65 -13.27
N SER A 106 21.62 12.97 -14.12
CA SER A 106 21.44 12.97 -15.58
C SER A 106 21.64 11.55 -16.10
N VAL A 107 20.57 10.91 -16.58
CA VAL A 107 20.58 9.50 -17.02
C VAL A 107 20.02 9.36 -18.44
N PRO A 108 20.57 8.46 -19.27
CA PRO A 108 19.95 8.12 -20.54
C PRO A 108 18.52 7.59 -20.33
N MET A 109 17.58 8.09 -21.11
CA MET A 109 16.22 7.57 -21.16
C MET A 109 15.69 7.65 -22.58
N ASN A 110 15.65 6.51 -23.25
CA ASN A 110 15.02 6.41 -24.55
C ASN A 110 13.51 6.19 -24.36
N LEU A 111 12.71 6.93 -25.12
CA LEU A 111 11.27 6.77 -25.15
C LEU A 111 10.85 5.98 -26.40
N SER A 112 9.83 5.13 -26.25
CA SER A 112 9.19 4.45 -27.38
C SER A 112 7.67 4.51 -27.25
N ARG A 113 6.95 4.19 -28.34
CA ARG A 113 5.48 4.13 -28.33
C ARG A 113 4.90 2.91 -27.63
N ARG A 114 5.73 1.90 -27.35
CA ARG A 114 5.30 0.69 -26.64
C ARG A 114 5.75 0.81 -25.20
N ALA A 115 4.81 0.62 -24.28
CA ALA A 115 5.17 0.46 -22.88
C ALA A 115 6.20 -0.69 -22.78
N PRO A 116 7.32 -0.50 -22.06
CA PRO A 116 8.12 -1.63 -21.62
C PRO A 116 7.17 -2.61 -20.92
N GLU A 117 7.24 -3.90 -21.26
CA GLU A 117 6.45 -4.89 -20.54
C GLU A 117 6.83 -4.81 -19.06
N GLY A 118 5.86 -4.39 -18.23
CA GLY A 118 5.98 -4.50 -16.79
C GLY A 118 5.83 -5.97 -16.37
N PRO A 119 6.26 -6.32 -15.15
CA PRO A 119 6.04 -7.65 -14.63
C PRO A 119 4.54 -7.97 -14.65
N LYS A 120 4.20 -9.19 -15.08
CA LYS A 120 2.79 -9.58 -15.21
C LYS A 120 2.16 -9.70 -13.82
N ARG A 121 0.83 -9.56 -13.79
CA ARG A 121 0.01 -9.80 -12.60
C ARG A 121 -0.98 -10.93 -12.89
N PRO A 122 -0.51 -12.18 -13.05
CA PRO A 122 -1.35 -13.29 -13.49
C PRO A 122 -2.50 -13.62 -12.53
N GLN A 123 -2.36 -13.26 -11.26
CA GLN A 123 -3.38 -13.47 -10.23
C GLN A 123 -4.43 -12.36 -10.17
N GLU A 124 -4.21 -11.20 -10.80
CA GLU A 124 -5.20 -10.12 -10.79
C GLU A 124 -6.46 -10.56 -11.55
N PRO A 125 -7.63 -10.64 -10.89
CA PRO A 125 -8.83 -11.17 -11.50
C PRO A 125 -9.35 -10.23 -12.59
N ARG A 126 -9.87 -10.82 -13.67
CA ARG A 126 -10.41 -10.08 -14.82
C ARG A 126 -11.92 -10.22 -14.88
N LYS A 127 -12.60 -9.13 -15.26
CA LYS A 127 -14.04 -9.12 -15.52
C LYS A 127 -14.37 -9.85 -16.83
N PRO A 128 -15.58 -10.42 -16.97
CA PRO A 128 -16.61 -10.53 -15.92
C PRO A 128 -16.21 -11.54 -14.84
N TYR A 129 -16.51 -11.22 -13.57
CA TYR A 129 -16.25 -12.13 -12.46
C TYR A 129 -17.29 -13.26 -12.43
N PRO A 130 -16.94 -14.48 -12.01
CA PRO A 130 -17.87 -15.61 -11.91
C PRO A 130 -18.71 -15.57 -10.63
N TYR A 131 -18.84 -14.41 -9.99
CA TYR A 131 -19.52 -14.18 -8.72
C TYR A 131 -20.16 -12.79 -8.72
N LYS A 132 -21.03 -12.53 -7.73
CA LYS A 132 -21.70 -11.23 -7.61
C LYS A 132 -20.77 -10.22 -6.94
N SER A 133 -20.79 -8.98 -7.42
CA SER A 133 -20.00 -7.87 -6.88
C SER A 133 -20.89 -6.63 -6.78
N GLU A 134 -20.94 -6.04 -5.60
CA GLU A 134 -21.78 -4.90 -5.26
C GLU A 134 -20.92 -3.77 -4.70
N GLU A 135 -21.05 -2.56 -5.25
CA GLU A 135 -20.55 -1.36 -4.59
C GLU A 135 -21.48 -1.03 -3.42
N VAL A 136 -20.89 -0.81 -2.24
CA VAL A 136 -21.63 -0.60 -0.99
C VAL A 136 -21.11 0.63 -0.27
N THR A 137 -21.97 1.26 0.53
CA THR A 137 -21.56 2.24 1.53
C THR A 137 -22.13 1.87 2.89
N PHE A 138 -21.42 2.23 3.95
CA PHE A 138 -21.87 2.01 5.33
C PHE A 138 -21.38 3.13 6.24
N LEU A 139 -22.14 3.39 7.30
CA LEU A 139 -21.89 4.50 8.21
C LEU A 139 -21.15 4.01 9.46
N ASN A 140 -19.96 4.55 9.73
CA ASN A 140 -19.39 4.50 11.07
C ASN A 140 -20.23 5.41 11.99
N GLN A 141 -21.00 4.79 12.89
CA GLN A 141 -21.94 5.50 13.76
C GLN A 141 -21.28 6.37 14.82
N LYS A 142 -20.05 6.04 15.24
CA LYS A 142 -19.30 6.79 16.25
C LYS A 142 -18.85 8.14 15.68
N ASP A 143 -18.23 8.11 14.51
CA ASP A 143 -17.58 9.29 13.93
C ASP A 143 -18.44 9.99 12.86
N LYS A 144 -19.60 9.40 12.51
CA LYS A 144 -20.52 9.87 11.45
C LYS A 144 -19.84 9.98 10.08
N ILE A 145 -18.97 9.02 9.78
CA ILE A 145 -18.23 8.92 8.52
C ILE A 145 -18.85 7.82 7.66
N GLU A 146 -19.20 8.16 6.42
CA GLU A 146 -19.59 7.17 5.41
C GLU A 146 -18.33 6.55 4.78
N LEU A 147 -18.24 5.23 4.83
CA LEU A 147 -17.19 4.42 4.22
C LEU A 147 -17.75 3.72 3.00
N ALA A 148 -16.91 3.54 1.98
CA ALA A 148 -17.28 2.93 0.72
C ALA A 148 -16.45 1.66 0.48
N GLY A 149 -17.09 0.64 -0.07
CA GLY A 149 -16.44 -0.64 -0.33
C GLY A 149 -17.09 -1.44 -1.44
N THR A 150 -16.60 -2.66 -1.60
CA THR A 150 -17.14 -3.68 -2.50
C THR A 150 -17.43 -4.93 -1.69
N LEU A 151 -18.67 -5.39 -1.74
CA LEU A 151 -19.09 -6.70 -1.25
C LEU A 151 -19.11 -7.70 -2.40
N THR A 152 -18.41 -8.82 -2.25
CA THR A 152 -18.50 -9.95 -3.18
C THR A 152 -19.25 -11.11 -2.52
N LEU A 153 -20.17 -11.70 -3.27
CA LEU A 153 -20.98 -12.84 -2.84
C LEU A 153 -20.81 -14.00 -3.83
N PRO A 154 -20.85 -15.27 -3.38
CA PRO A 154 -20.85 -16.42 -4.28
C PRO A 154 -21.92 -16.30 -5.37
N ALA A 155 -21.74 -17.01 -6.49
CA ALA A 155 -22.63 -16.87 -7.66
C ALA A 155 -24.11 -17.10 -7.34
N ASP A 156 -24.42 -18.02 -6.42
CA ASP A 156 -25.77 -18.33 -5.95
C ASP A 156 -26.29 -17.33 -4.88
N GLY A 157 -25.45 -16.42 -4.41
CA GLY A 157 -25.73 -15.46 -3.35
C GLY A 157 -25.77 -16.04 -1.94
N LYS A 158 -25.31 -17.27 -1.72
CA LYS A 158 -25.42 -17.97 -0.43
C LYS A 158 -24.03 -18.25 0.15
N PRO A 159 -23.47 -17.33 0.94
CA PRO A 159 -22.17 -17.55 1.56
C PRO A 159 -22.23 -18.60 2.67
N VAL A 160 -21.15 -19.35 2.84
CA VAL A 160 -20.97 -20.25 4.00
C VAL A 160 -20.32 -19.53 5.19
N ALA A 161 -19.55 -18.47 4.91
CA ALA A 161 -18.90 -17.58 5.87
C ALA A 161 -18.74 -16.20 5.23
N ALA A 162 -18.46 -15.18 6.05
CA ALA A 162 -18.09 -13.86 5.57
C ALA A 162 -16.79 -13.38 6.22
N VAL A 163 -15.96 -12.66 5.47
CA VAL A 163 -14.74 -12.05 5.99
C VAL A 163 -14.61 -10.60 5.52
N ILE A 164 -14.17 -9.74 6.42
CA ILE A 164 -13.81 -8.35 6.11
C ILE A 164 -12.30 -8.28 6.01
N LEU A 165 -11.79 -7.68 4.93
CA LEU A 165 -10.35 -7.44 4.78
C LEU A 165 -10.01 -6.03 5.28
N VAL A 166 -9.04 -5.95 6.19
CA VAL A 166 -8.59 -4.69 6.82
C VAL A 166 -7.12 -4.47 6.51
N SER A 167 -6.82 -3.36 5.84
CA SER A 167 -5.50 -2.98 5.33
C SER A 167 -4.50 -2.68 6.45
N GLY A 168 -3.23 -2.66 6.07
CA GLY A 168 -2.13 -2.18 6.91
C GLY A 168 -2.07 -0.66 7.07
N SER A 169 -0.90 -0.17 7.47
CA SER A 169 -0.69 1.24 7.79
C SER A 169 -0.68 2.17 6.56
N GLY A 170 -1.04 3.43 6.79
CA GLY A 170 -1.14 4.46 5.76
C GLY A 170 -2.49 4.46 5.02
N PRO A 171 -2.69 5.41 4.09
CA PRO A 171 -3.96 5.54 3.37
C PRO A 171 -4.06 4.51 2.25
N GLN A 172 -4.95 3.51 2.39
CA GLN A 172 -5.09 2.44 1.40
C GLN A 172 -6.51 2.37 0.79
N ASN A 173 -6.57 1.96 -0.48
CA ASN A 173 -7.83 1.64 -1.13
C ASN A 173 -8.28 0.21 -0.76
N ARG A 174 -9.52 -0.15 -1.10
CA ARG A 174 -10.09 -1.49 -0.84
C ARG A 174 -9.34 -2.67 -1.47
N ASP A 175 -8.42 -2.41 -2.39
CA ASP A 175 -7.63 -3.43 -3.08
C ASP A 175 -6.27 -3.68 -2.42
N GLU A 176 -5.92 -2.88 -1.40
CA GLU A 176 -4.60 -2.83 -0.78
C GLU A 176 -3.48 -2.61 -1.82
N GLU A 177 -3.72 -1.66 -2.73
CA GLU A 177 -2.85 -1.49 -3.89
C GLU A 177 -1.46 -0.95 -3.53
N LEU A 178 -0.43 -1.73 -3.85
CA LEU A 178 0.97 -1.37 -3.60
C LEU A 178 1.86 -1.89 -4.74
N VAL A 179 2.67 -1.01 -5.34
CA VAL A 179 3.64 -1.33 -6.41
C VAL A 179 3.05 -2.19 -7.55
N GLY A 180 1.78 -1.93 -7.89
CA GLY A 180 1.04 -2.64 -8.94
C GLY A 180 0.48 -4.01 -8.54
N HIS A 181 0.56 -4.39 -7.27
CA HIS A 181 -0.18 -5.54 -6.71
C HIS A 181 -1.47 -5.09 -6.06
N LYS A 182 -2.47 -5.98 -6.03
CA LYS A 182 -3.77 -5.78 -5.37
C LYS A 182 -4.12 -6.99 -4.50
N PRO A 183 -3.40 -7.22 -3.38
CA PRO A 183 -3.55 -8.43 -2.56
C PRO A 183 -4.99 -8.68 -2.14
N PHE A 184 -5.72 -7.66 -1.68
CA PHE A 184 -7.09 -7.84 -1.22
C PHE A 184 -8.05 -8.18 -2.36
N LEU A 185 -7.81 -7.69 -3.58
CA LEU A 185 -8.59 -8.09 -4.75
C LEU A 185 -8.38 -9.57 -5.09
N VAL A 186 -7.13 -10.05 -5.04
CA VAL A 186 -6.79 -11.46 -5.29
C VAL A 186 -7.37 -12.37 -4.21
N ILE A 187 -7.25 -11.98 -2.94
CA ILE A 187 -7.84 -12.70 -1.80
C ILE A 187 -9.37 -12.77 -1.95
N SER A 188 -10.02 -11.64 -2.24
CA SER A 188 -11.48 -11.60 -2.42
C SER A 188 -11.97 -12.50 -3.56
N ASP A 189 -11.30 -12.46 -4.72
CA ASP A 189 -11.62 -13.36 -5.84
C ASP A 189 -11.49 -14.84 -5.45
N TYR A 190 -10.38 -15.20 -4.79
CA TYR A 190 -10.11 -16.59 -4.41
C TYR A 190 -11.11 -17.13 -3.39
N LEU A 191 -11.41 -16.34 -2.36
CA LEU A 191 -12.34 -16.70 -1.29
C LEU A 191 -13.79 -16.74 -1.78
N THR A 192 -14.21 -15.76 -2.59
CA THR A 192 -15.59 -15.73 -3.10
C THR A 192 -15.91 -16.87 -4.07
N LYS A 193 -14.94 -17.29 -4.90
CA LYS A 193 -15.08 -18.51 -5.72
C LYS A 193 -15.27 -19.78 -4.89
N ARG A 194 -14.93 -19.76 -3.60
CA ARG A 194 -15.04 -20.88 -2.64
C ARG A 194 -16.20 -20.73 -1.65
N GLY A 195 -17.17 -19.86 -1.95
CA GLY A 195 -18.39 -19.73 -1.14
C GLY A 195 -18.30 -18.74 0.02
N ILE A 196 -17.23 -17.94 0.11
CA ILE A 196 -17.04 -16.96 1.21
C ILE A 196 -17.42 -15.56 0.71
N ALA A 197 -18.32 -14.89 1.43
CA ALA A 197 -18.57 -13.46 1.19
C ALA A 197 -17.37 -12.63 1.64
N VAL A 198 -16.97 -11.64 0.85
CA VAL A 198 -15.83 -10.78 1.20
C VAL A 198 -16.23 -9.32 1.10
N LEU A 199 -16.04 -8.57 2.18
CA LEU A 199 -16.15 -7.12 2.19
C LEU A 199 -14.75 -6.51 2.21
N ARG A 200 -14.51 -5.63 1.26
CA ARG A 200 -13.31 -4.79 1.20
C ARG A 200 -13.74 -3.35 1.12
N TYR A 201 -13.07 -2.44 1.80
CA TYR A 201 -13.48 -1.04 1.86
C TYR A 201 -12.28 -0.11 1.76
N ASP A 202 -12.51 1.10 1.25
CA ASP A 202 -11.47 2.13 1.22
C ASP A 202 -11.32 2.69 2.63
N ASP A 203 -10.09 2.90 3.08
CA ASP A 203 -9.84 3.51 4.38
C ASP A 203 -10.48 4.91 4.47
N ARG A 204 -10.79 5.36 5.69
CA ARG A 204 -11.32 6.71 5.91
C ARG A 204 -10.49 7.78 5.18
N GLY A 205 -11.16 8.65 4.43
CA GLY A 205 -10.52 9.69 3.63
C GLY A 205 -9.77 9.20 2.38
N VAL A 206 -9.90 7.93 2.00
CA VAL A 206 -9.31 7.32 0.79
C VAL A 206 -10.41 6.87 -0.17
N GLY A 207 -10.12 6.90 -1.47
CA GLY A 207 -11.06 6.44 -2.50
C GLY A 207 -12.40 7.17 -2.42
N LYS A 208 -13.48 6.42 -2.20
CA LYS A 208 -14.83 6.99 -2.05
C LYS A 208 -15.23 7.21 -0.58
N SER A 209 -14.48 6.69 0.38
CA SER A 209 -14.73 6.87 1.81
C SER A 209 -14.53 8.32 2.24
N LYS A 210 -15.41 8.81 3.10
CA LYS A 210 -15.36 10.17 3.67
C LYS A 210 -14.40 10.20 4.87
N GLY A 211 -14.26 11.38 5.48
CA GLY A 211 -13.41 11.59 6.67
C GLY A 211 -11.99 12.01 6.33
N LYS A 212 -11.11 11.98 7.33
CA LYS A 212 -9.71 12.42 7.21
C LYS A 212 -8.77 11.39 7.83
N HIS A 213 -7.91 10.79 7.00
CA HIS A 213 -6.93 9.81 7.45
C HIS A 213 -5.88 10.41 8.40
N SER A 214 -5.37 11.61 8.10
CA SER A 214 -4.21 12.20 8.79
C SER A 214 -4.41 12.53 10.28
N SER A 215 -5.65 12.54 10.77
CA SER A 215 -5.98 12.81 12.18
C SER A 215 -6.49 11.57 12.91
N ALA A 216 -6.57 10.42 12.23
CA ALA A 216 -7.07 9.19 12.79
C ALA A 216 -5.95 8.38 13.44
N THR A 217 -6.34 7.43 14.28
CA THR A 217 -5.48 6.50 14.98
C THR A 217 -5.91 5.05 14.70
N THR A 218 -5.11 4.08 15.13
CA THR A 218 -5.46 2.65 15.07
C THR A 218 -6.83 2.34 15.70
N PHE A 219 -7.22 3.04 16.78
CA PHE A 219 -8.52 2.86 17.43
C PHE A 219 -9.69 3.40 16.60
N ASP A 220 -9.45 4.42 15.78
CA ASP A 220 -10.45 4.94 14.88
C ASP A 220 -10.64 4.00 13.68
N PHE A 221 -9.55 3.45 13.14
CA PHE A 221 -9.61 2.40 12.12
C PHE A 221 -10.30 1.13 12.65
N ALA A 222 -10.11 0.77 13.92
CA ALA A 222 -10.89 -0.30 14.55
C ALA A 222 -12.39 0.03 14.68
N SER A 223 -12.73 1.31 14.86
CA SER A 223 -14.14 1.76 14.83
C SER A 223 -14.74 1.63 13.43
N ASP A 224 -13.96 1.89 12.37
CA ASP A 224 -14.37 1.68 10.97
C ASP A 224 -14.56 0.21 10.64
N ALA A 225 -13.60 -0.64 11.00
CA ALA A 225 -13.67 -2.08 10.80
C ALA A 225 -14.88 -2.69 11.53
N TYR A 226 -15.19 -2.22 12.74
CA TYR A 226 -16.40 -2.64 13.45
C TYR A 226 -17.69 -2.18 12.74
N ALA A 227 -17.72 -0.99 12.13
CA ALA A 227 -18.87 -0.57 11.32
C ALA A 227 -19.06 -1.47 10.08
N ALA A 228 -17.98 -2.01 9.50
CA ALA A 228 -18.06 -2.99 8.43
C ALA A 228 -18.68 -4.33 8.91
N VAL A 229 -18.35 -4.76 10.13
CA VAL A 229 -18.99 -5.93 10.78
C VAL A 229 -20.49 -5.69 10.96
N GLU A 230 -20.88 -4.53 11.51
CA GLU A 230 -22.29 -4.18 11.70
C GLU A 230 -23.05 -4.09 10.37
N TYR A 231 -22.44 -3.55 9.33
CA TYR A 231 -23.02 -3.51 8.00
C TYR A 231 -23.31 -4.93 7.47
N LEU A 232 -22.33 -5.83 7.52
CA LEU A 232 -22.54 -7.21 7.06
C LEU A 232 -23.58 -7.95 7.90
N ARG A 233 -23.55 -7.81 9.23
CA ARG A 233 -24.49 -8.49 10.13
C ARG A 233 -25.95 -8.14 9.82
N ASN A 234 -26.21 -6.94 9.30
CA ASN A 234 -27.56 -6.47 8.96
C ASN A 234 -28.02 -6.86 7.54
N ARG A 235 -27.19 -7.55 6.74
CA ARG A 235 -27.57 -8.07 5.42
C ARG A 235 -28.38 -9.36 5.54
N GLU A 236 -29.41 -9.50 4.71
CA GLU A 236 -30.27 -10.69 4.69
C GLU A 236 -29.46 -11.96 4.41
N GLU A 237 -28.50 -11.86 3.48
CA GLU A 237 -27.64 -12.97 3.06
C GLU A 237 -26.67 -13.44 4.17
N MET A 238 -26.51 -12.65 5.24
CA MET A 238 -25.60 -12.93 6.35
C MET A 238 -26.31 -13.51 7.58
N LYS A 239 -27.63 -13.69 7.54
CA LYS A 239 -28.37 -14.30 8.65
C LYS A 239 -27.87 -15.72 8.93
N GLY A 240 -27.34 -15.94 10.14
CA GLY A 240 -26.76 -17.23 10.54
C GLY A 240 -25.36 -17.51 9.99
N ILE A 241 -24.76 -16.55 9.28
CA ILE A 241 -23.41 -16.68 8.72
C ILE A 241 -22.39 -16.17 9.71
N LYS A 242 -21.33 -16.95 9.94
CA LYS A 242 -20.20 -16.51 10.77
C LYS A 242 -19.39 -15.45 10.01
N ILE A 243 -19.25 -14.28 10.64
CA ILE A 243 -18.49 -13.14 10.14
C ILE A 243 -17.15 -13.10 10.88
N GLY A 244 -16.06 -12.91 10.14
CA GLY A 244 -14.74 -12.68 10.71
C GLY A 244 -13.98 -11.53 10.04
N ILE A 245 -12.76 -11.29 10.51
CA ILE A 245 -11.87 -10.25 9.97
C ILE A 245 -10.53 -10.88 9.60
N ALA A 246 -10.00 -10.54 8.43
CA ALA A 246 -8.61 -10.79 8.08
C ALA A 246 -7.90 -9.44 7.98
N GLY A 247 -6.91 -9.22 8.85
CA GLY A 247 -6.17 -7.97 8.93
C GLY A 247 -4.73 -8.17 8.51
N HIS A 248 -4.24 -7.35 7.58
CA HIS A 248 -2.86 -7.36 7.12
C HIS A 248 -2.03 -6.27 7.80
N SER A 249 -0.82 -6.58 8.28
CA SER A 249 0.08 -5.63 8.93
C SER A 249 -0.62 -4.92 10.11
N GLU A 250 -0.82 -3.59 10.10
CA GLU A 250 -1.63 -2.89 11.12
C GLU A 250 -3.06 -3.44 11.25
N GLY A 251 -3.65 -3.95 10.18
CA GLY A 251 -4.92 -4.68 10.22
C GLY A 251 -4.89 -5.85 11.22
N GLY A 252 -3.73 -6.47 11.44
CA GLY A 252 -3.49 -7.51 12.45
C GLY A 252 -3.52 -7.00 13.89
N ILE A 253 -3.42 -5.69 14.13
CA ILE A 253 -3.69 -5.03 15.41
C ILE A 253 -5.19 -4.68 15.50
N ILE A 254 -5.76 -4.19 14.40
CA ILE A 254 -7.16 -3.76 14.33
C ILE A 254 -8.14 -4.93 14.55
N ALA A 255 -7.91 -6.08 13.94
CA ALA A 255 -8.79 -7.23 14.06
C ALA A 255 -8.98 -7.71 15.52
N PRO A 256 -7.92 -7.87 16.34
CA PRO A 256 -8.03 -8.09 17.78
C PRO A 256 -8.86 -7.03 18.53
N LEU A 257 -8.67 -5.74 18.23
CA LEU A 257 -9.42 -4.65 18.88
C LEU A 257 -10.93 -4.76 18.61
N VAL A 258 -11.30 -5.14 17.38
CA VAL A 258 -12.70 -5.40 17.02
C VAL A 258 -13.22 -6.64 17.73
N ALA A 259 -12.45 -7.73 17.78
CA ALA A 259 -12.82 -8.97 18.47
C ALA A 259 -12.97 -8.78 20.00
N GLU A 260 -12.20 -7.88 20.61
CA GLU A 260 -12.38 -7.54 22.02
C GLU A 260 -13.73 -6.87 22.27
N ARG A 261 -14.14 -5.98 21.36
CA ARG A 261 -15.41 -5.26 21.41
C ARG A 261 -16.61 -6.14 21.05
N ASP A 262 -16.49 -7.01 20.06
CA ASP A 262 -17.57 -7.80 19.49
C ASP A 262 -17.47 -9.28 19.87
N LYS A 263 -18.27 -9.71 20.86
CA LYS A 263 -18.29 -11.10 21.34
C LYS A 263 -18.98 -12.07 20.38
N GLU A 264 -19.68 -11.58 19.36
CA GLU A 264 -20.32 -12.39 18.33
C GLU A 264 -19.45 -12.57 17.07
N LEU A 265 -18.27 -11.94 17.02
CA LEU A 265 -17.32 -12.11 15.92
C LEU A 265 -16.83 -13.58 15.88
N GLY A 266 -16.93 -14.20 14.71
CA GLY A 266 -16.74 -15.63 14.55
C GLY A 266 -15.28 -16.08 14.54
N PHE A 267 -14.38 -15.26 13.99
CA PHE A 267 -12.94 -15.56 13.87
C PHE A 267 -12.14 -14.33 13.45
N ILE A 268 -10.82 -14.39 13.65
CA ILE A 268 -9.87 -13.43 13.06
C ILE A 268 -8.68 -14.13 12.39
N ILE A 269 -8.15 -13.51 11.33
CA ILE A 269 -6.90 -13.90 10.67
C ILE A 269 -5.91 -12.73 10.79
N LEU A 270 -4.75 -12.98 11.39
CA LEU A 270 -3.66 -12.02 11.54
C LEU A 270 -2.63 -12.31 10.44
N MET A 271 -2.62 -11.51 9.39
CA MET A 271 -1.71 -11.65 8.25
C MET A 271 -0.54 -10.70 8.45
N ALA A 272 0.67 -11.22 8.68
CA ALA A 272 1.84 -10.40 8.98
C ALA A 272 1.57 -9.37 10.09
N GLY A 273 0.82 -9.79 11.12
CA GLY A 273 0.30 -8.92 12.16
C GLY A 273 1.30 -8.70 13.30
N PRO A 274 1.49 -7.45 13.77
CA PRO A 274 2.30 -7.17 14.95
C PRO A 274 1.79 -7.89 16.21
N GLY A 275 2.67 -8.65 16.85
CA GLY A 275 2.47 -9.22 18.18
C GLY A 275 3.05 -8.35 19.30
N VAL A 276 4.00 -7.48 18.97
CA VAL A 276 4.73 -6.58 19.87
C VAL A 276 4.36 -5.12 19.61
N SER A 277 4.84 -4.19 20.44
CA SER A 277 4.55 -2.75 20.29
C SER A 277 5.07 -2.19 18.98
N GLY A 278 4.42 -1.15 18.45
CA GLY A 278 4.84 -0.54 17.19
C GLY A 278 6.26 0.04 17.23
N ALA A 279 6.74 0.48 18.40
CA ALA A 279 8.13 0.87 18.58
C ALA A 279 9.09 -0.29 18.29
N GLN A 280 8.81 -1.48 18.83
CA GLN A 280 9.62 -2.68 18.58
C GLN A 280 9.55 -3.09 17.11
N ILE A 281 8.37 -3.02 16.48
CA ILE A 281 8.21 -3.28 15.03
C ILE A 281 9.12 -2.38 14.21
N ILE A 282 9.05 -1.06 14.40
CA ILE A 282 9.82 -0.12 13.57
C ILE A 282 11.32 -0.34 13.77
N ILE A 283 11.77 -0.57 15.00
CA ILE A 283 13.18 -0.85 15.29
C ILE A 283 13.65 -2.13 14.59
N SER A 284 12.92 -3.24 14.77
CA SER A 284 13.27 -4.52 14.15
C SER A 284 13.22 -4.43 12.62
N GLN A 285 12.24 -3.72 12.06
CA GLN A 285 12.11 -3.48 10.63
C GLN A 285 13.30 -2.72 10.05
N GLN A 286 13.67 -1.58 10.66
CA GLN A 286 14.81 -0.78 10.22
C GLN A 286 16.10 -1.59 10.26
N ARG A 287 16.31 -2.34 11.35
CA ARG A 287 17.47 -3.21 11.53
C ARG A 287 17.58 -4.23 10.41
N LEU A 288 16.53 -5.01 10.19
CA LEU A 288 16.55 -6.12 9.22
C LEU A 288 16.67 -5.64 7.78
N ILE A 289 15.95 -4.57 7.40
CA ILE A 289 16.08 -3.98 6.07
C ILE A 289 17.49 -3.43 5.87
N GLY A 290 18.05 -2.75 6.88
CA GLY A 290 19.42 -2.23 6.83
C GLY A 290 20.46 -3.33 6.65
N GLU A 291 20.39 -4.40 7.45
CA GLU A 291 21.28 -5.56 7.33
C GLU A 291 21.19 -6.22 5.94
N ARG A 292 19.96 -6.41 5.43
CA ARG A 292 19.73 -6.99 4.09
C ARG A 292 20.17 -6.06 2.96
N SER A 293 20.19 -4.76 3.20
CA SER A 293 20.70 -3.75 2.26
C SER A 293 22.22 -3.56 2.33
N GLY A 294 22.91 -4.28 3.23
CA GLY A 294 24.38 -4.22 3.37
C GLY A 294 24.89 -3.07 4.22
N ALA A 295 24.05 -2.46 5.06
CA ALA A 295 24.50 -1.49 6.05
C ALA A 295 25.42 -2.18 7.08
N ASP A 296 26.46 -1.49 7.53
CA ASP A 296 27.37 -2.05 8.52
C ASP A 296 26.75 -2.05 9.93
N LYS A 297 27.24 -2.98 10.75
CA LYS A 297 26.70 -3.23 12.09
C LYS A 297 26.82 -2.00 13.00
N ALA A 298 27.92 -1.24 12.93
CA ALA A 298 28.15 -0.13 13.86
C ALA A 298 27.15 1.00 13.61
N THR A 299 26.90 1.32 12.34
CA THR A 299 25.86 2.27 11.94
C THR A 299 24.47 1.81 12.35
N LEU A 300 24.13 0.54 12.18
CA LEU A 300 22.83 0.01 12.61
C LEU A 300 22.65 0.02 14.13
N ASP A 301 23.69 -0.33 14.90
CA ASP A 301 23.68 -0.28 16.36
C ASP A 301 23.45 1.16 16.87
N GLU A 302 24.09 2.15 16.23
CA GLU A 302 23.90 3.58 16.55
C GLU A 302 22.48 4.06 16.22
N TYR A 303 21.98 3.80 15.01
CA TYR A 303 20.62 4.18 14.61
C TYR A 303 19.56 3.55 15.51
N GLU A 304 19.72 2.25 15.83
CA GLU A 304 18.82 1.55 16.73
C GLU A 304 18.80 2.18 18.13
N SER A 305 19.97 2.55 18.67
CA SER A 305 20.07 3.21 19.98
C SER A 305 19.32 4.56 19.99
N ILE A 306 19.53 5.39 18.96
CA ILE A 306 18.86 6.70 18.85
C ILE A 306 17.35 6.51 18.71
N THR A 307 16.90 5.58 17.86
CA THR A 307 15.48 5.29 17.67
C THR A 307 14.82 4.76 18.95
N ARG A 308 15.52 3.93 19.73
CA ARG A 308 15.03 3.45 21.04
C ARG A 308 14.83 4.61 22.03
N ASP A 309 15.78 5.52 22.13
CA ASP A 309 15.67 6.69 23.00
C ASP A 309 14.53 7.63 22.55
N LEU A 310 14.35 7.80 21.24
CA LEU A 310 13.24 8.57 20.67
C LEU A 310 11.88 7.99 21.05
N TYR A 311 11.67 6.68 20.85
CA TYR A 311 10.38 6.07 21.16
C TYR A 311 10.11 5.98 22.66
N LYS A 312 11.14 5.82 23.49
CA LYS A 312 11.01 5.95 24.95
C LYS A 312 10.60 7.36 25.37
N LEU A 313 11.14 8.40 24.72
CA LEU A 313 10.72 9.77 24.93
C LEU A 313 9.24 9.95 24.55
N ILE A 314 8.83 9.46 23.38
CA ILE A 314 7.42 9.55 22.94
C ILE A 314 6.49 8.81 23.91
N GLU A 315 6.85 7.60 24.33
CA GLU A 315 6.06 6.82 25.30
C GLU A 315 5.88 7.55 26.63
N THR A 316 6.95 8.16 27.14
CA THR A 316 6.94 8.89 28.42
C THR A 316 6.15 10.21 28.32
N GLU A 317 6.21 10.87 27.17
CA GLU A 317 5.72 12.23 26.97
C GLU A 317 4.44 12.31 26.13
N LYS A 318 3.82 11.17 25.77
CA LYS A 318 2.65 11.12 24.88
C LYS A 318 1.47 11.98 25.32
N ASP A 319 1.32 12.20 26.63
CA ASP A 319 0.25 13.02 27.23
C ASP A 319 0.73 14.44 27.59
N ASN A 320 1.98 14.79 27.27
CA ASN A 320 2.55 16.10 27.55
C ASN A 320 2.20 17.11 26.44
N PRO A 321 1.53 18.24 26.76
CA PRO A 321 1.22 19.27 25.77
C PRO A 321 2.46 19.87 25.08
N ASP A 322 3.63 19.79 25.74
CA ASP A 322 4.91 20.33 25.27
C ASP A 322 5.82 19.27 24.61
N ILE A 323 5.28 18.09 24.22
CA ILE A 323 6.06 17.01 23.60
C ILE A 323 6.91 17.48 22.41
N LYS A 324 6.42 18.44 21.62
CA LYS A 324 7.15 19.01 20.48
C LYS A 324 8.44 19.71 20.89
N VAL A 325 8.47 20.38 22.04
CA VAL A 325 9.68 21.04 22.57
C VAL A 325 10.71 19.97 22.95
N LYS A 326 10.28 18.91 23.65
CA LYS A 326 11.17 17.80 24.01
C LYS A 326 11.73 17.07 22.80
N LEU A 327 10.91 16.88 21.76
CA LEU A 327 11.35 16.31 20.50
C LEU A 327 12.32 17.24 19.75
N MET A 328 12.12 18.57 19.81
CA MET A 328 13.06 19.53 19.25
C MET A 328 14.43 19.43 19.93
N ASP A 329 14.46 19.37 21.27
CA ASP A 329 15.71 19.18 22.02
C ASP A 329 16.38 17.84 21.65
N PHE A 330 15.59 16.78 21.53
CA PHE A 330 16.09 15.46 21.14
C PHE A 330 16.73 15.47 19.75
N PHE A 331 16.02 15.99 18.73
CA PHE A 331 16.54 16.01 17.36
C PHE A 331 17.72 16.99 17.21
N SER A 332 17.69 18.15 17.89
CA SER A 332 18.81 19.10 17.86
C SER A 332 20.09 18.50 18.42
N LYS A 333 19.99 17.65 19.45
CA LYS A 333 21.14 16.94 20.05
C LYS A 333 21.68 15.84 19.12
N ASN A 334 20.80 15.08 18.46
CA ASN A 334 21.18 13.92 17.66
C ASN A 334 21.47 14.26 16.18
N ALA A 335 21.09 15.45 15.72
CA ALA A 335 21.36 15.95 14.36
C ALA A 335 21.73 17.44 14.39
N PRO A 336 22.90 17.81 14.98
CA PRO A 336 23.27 19.22 15.20
C PRO A 336 23.48 20.03 13.90
N GLU A 337 23.68 19.35 12.77
CA GLU A 337 23.82 20.00 11.46
C GLU A 337 22.48 20.22 10.73
N ALA A 338 21.37 19.70 11.28
CA ALA A 338 20.06 19.85 10.66
C ALA A 338 19.53 21.28 10.86
N SER A 339 19.00 21.86 9.78
CA SER A 339 18.26 23.13 9.85
C SER A 339 16.98 22.98 10.67
N GLU A 340 16.49 24.09 11.23
CA GLU A 340 15.21 24.13 11.97
C GLU A 340 14.06 23.49 11.17
N LYS A 341 13.97 23.78 9.87
CA LYS A 341 12.96 23.17 8.97
C LYS A 341 13.08 21.63 8.88
N GLN A 342 14.30 21.09 8.88
CA GLN A 342 14.52 19.64 8.87
C GLN A 342 14.15 19.02 10.22
N LEU A 343 14.40 19.72 11.33
CA LEU A 343 13.98 19.28 12.67
C LEU A 343 12.46 19.29 12.78
N GLU A 344 11.79 20.35 12.33
CA GLU A 344 10.32 20.44 12.29
C GLU A 344 9.70 19.31 11.46
N ALA A 345 10.29 18.97 10.31
CA ALA A 345 9.82 17.86 9.48
C ALA A 345 9.97 16.50 10.19
N GLN A 346 11.07 16.28 10.91
CA GLN A 346 11.27 15.06 11.72
C GLN A 346 10.26 14.98 12.87
N ILE A 347 10.02 16.09 13.57
CA ILE A 347 8.99 16.16 14.62
C ILE A 347 7.61 15.85 14.03
N ALA A 348 7.24 16.46 12.90
CA ALA A 348 5.96 16.22 12.26
C ALA A 348 5.78 14.74 11.85
N ALA A 349 6.86 14.06 11.46
CA ALA A 349 6.86 12.64 11.10
C ALA A 349 6.70 11.69 12.29
N VAL A 350 6.92 12.15 13.54
CA VAL A 350 6.83 11.30 14.73
C VAL A 350 5.77 11.71 15.74
N ALA A 351 5.32 12.97 15.68
CA ALA A 351 4.43 13.60 16.67
C ALA A 351 2.99 13.81 16.15
N TYR A 352 2.52 12.96 15.26
CA TYR A 352 1.13 12.96 14.80
C TYR A 352 0.33 11.80 15.45
N PRO A 353 -1.01 11.91 15.54
CA PRO A 353 -1.81 11.03 16.41
C PRO A 353 -1.61 9.53 16.15
N TRP A 354 -1.58 9.12 14.88
CA TRP A 354 -1.36 7.72 14.52
C TRP A 354 0.01 7.22 14.95
N MET A 355 1.09 7.96 14.69
CA MET A 355 2.44 7.49 15.05
C MET A 355 2.59 7.34 16.56
N ILE A 356 2.14 8.34 17.34
CA ILE A 356 2.17 8.25 18.81
C ILE A 356 1.36 7.03 19.27
N THR A 357 0.17 6.81 18.71
CA THR A 357 -0.65 5.64 19.05
C THR A 357 0.05 4.33 18.69
N PHE A 358 0.55 4.20 17.47
CA PHE A 358 1.18 2.99 16.96
C PHE A 358 2.41 2.60 17.77
N VAL A 359 3.30 3.57 18.06
CA VAL A 359 4.55 3.25 18.79
C VAL A 359 4.31 2.92 20.26
N THR A 360 3.25 3.47 20.87
CA THR A 360 2.93 3.28 22.30
C THR A 360 1.93 2.17 22.58
N HIS A 361 1.22 1.67 21.56
CA HIS A 361 0.28 0.57 21.74
C HIS A 361 0.99 -0.79 21.72
N ASP A 362 0.70 -1.64 22.72
CA ASP A 362 1.10 -3.05 22.75
C ASP A 362 -0.10 -3.95 22.41
N PRO A 363 -0.14 -4.60 21.23
CA PRO A 363 -1.23 -5.48 20.82
C PRO A 363 -1.48 -6.65 21.78
N SER A 364 -0.49 -7.02 22.61
CA SER A 364 -0.64 -8.12 23.57
C SER A 364 -1.66 -7.83 24.67
N GLU A 365 -1.92 -6.56 24.97
CA GLU A 365 -2.96 -6.17 25.93
C GLU A 365 -4.35 -6.64 25.50
N THR A 366 -4.63 -6.63 24.20
CA THR A 366 -5.89 -7.14 23.65
C THR A 366 -5.82 -8.64 23.40
N LEU A 367 -4.73 -9.15 22.81
CA LEU A 367 -4.58 -10.58 22.49
C LEU A 367 -4.71 -11.48 23.73
N THR A 368 -4.28 -11.02 24.91
CA THR A 368 -4.40 -11.77 26.18
C THR A 368 -5.84 -11.97 26.68
N LYS A 369 -6.83 -11.41 25.99
CA LYS A 369 -8.26 -11.49 26.34
C LYS A 369 -9.09 -12.30 25.33
N LEU A 370 -8.48 -12.75 24.23
CA LEU A 370 -9.19 -13.34 23.10
C LEU A 370 -9.19 -14.87 23.14
N THR A 371 -10.38 -15.45 23.03
CA THR A 371 -10.58 -16.91 23.01
C THR A 371 -11.34 -17.41 21.78
N LEU A 372 -11.78 -16.50 20.90
CA LEU A 372 -12.35 -16.83 19.60
C LEU A 372 -11.30 -17.51 18.69
N PRO A 373 -11.71 -18.20 17.62
CA PRO A 373 -10.78 -18.76 16.65
C PRO A 373 -9.83 -17.72 16.04
N VAL A 374 -8.52 -18.02 16.07
CA VAL A 374 -7.47 -17.16 15.50
C VAL A 374 -6.58 -17.97 14.55
N LEU A 375 -6.33 -17.43 13.36
CA LEU A 375 -5.25 -17.90 12.48
C LEU A 375 -4.20 -16.79 12.39
N ALA A 376 -2.99 -17.03 12.86
CA ALA A 376 -1.87 -16.10 12.68
C ALA A 376 -0.90 -16.66 11.64
N ILE A 377 -0.60 -15.87 10.61
CA ILE A 377 0.28 -16.27 9.50
C ILE A 377 1.34 -15.22 9.22
N ASN A 378 2.58 -15.66 8.97
CA ASN A 378 3.68 -14.80 8.55
C ASN A 378 4.61 -15.53 7.57
N GLY A 379 5.28 -14.77 6.71
CA GLY A 379 6.38 -15.26 5.89
C GLY A 379 7.74 -15.20 6.61
N THR A 380 8.63 -16.15 6.37
CA THR A 380 9.96 -16.19 7.04
C THR A 380 10.93 -15.13 6.50
N ASN A 381 10.67 -14.58 5.31
CA ASN A 381 11.40 -13.46 4.71
C ASN A 381 10.71 -12.11 4.97
N ASP A 382 9.73 -12.03 5.86
CA ASP A 382 9.14 -10.77 6.27
C ASP A 382 10.12 -9.94 7.12
N LEU A 383 10.64 -8.85 6.52
CA LEU A 383 11.53 -7.89 7.17
C LEU A 383 10.78 -6.73 7.85
N GLN A 384 9.48 -6.59 7.63
CA GLN A 384 8.68 -5.50 8.20
C GLN A 384 8.00 -5.92 9.50
N VAL A 385 7.48 -7.14 9.55
CA VAL A 385 6.90 -7.75 10.76
C VAL A 385 7.61 -9.09 10.98
N PRO A 386 8.76 -9.09 11.68
CA PRO A 386 9.62 -10.27 11.77
C PRO A 386 8.90 -11.44 12.43
N TYR A 387 8.80 -12.55 11.69
CA TYR A 387 7.87 -13.63 12.01
C TYR A 387 8.09 -14.26 13.40
N ARG A 388 9.35 -14.54 13.78
CA ARG A 388 9.65 -15.26 15.04
C ARG A 388 9.20 -14.47 16.27
N GLU A 389 9.54 -13.18 16.29
CA GLU A 389 9.20 -12.29 17.40
C GLU A 389 7.68 -12.13 17.50
N ASN A 390 7.04 -11.83 16.36
CA ASN A 390 5.62 -11.52 16.32
C ASN A 390 4.74 -12.74 16.55
N LEU A 391 4.95 -13.84 15.85
CA LEU A 391 4.20 -15.07 16.07
C LEU A 391 4.46 -15.66 17.45
N GLY A 392 5.69 -15.58 17.96
CA GLY A 392 6.03 -16.00 19.31
C GLY A 392 5.27 -15.20 20.37
N LYS A 393 5.22 -13.87 20.23
CA LYS A 393 4.47 -12.99 21.13
C LYS A 393 2.96 -13.18 21.00
N ILE A 394 2.42 -13.33 19.80
CA ILE A 394 1.00 -13.67 19.55
C ILE A 394 0.64 -14.98 20.24
N ARG A 395 1.45 -16.04 20.04
CA ARG A 395 1.26 -17.35 20.69
C ARG A 395 1.20 -17.21 22.20
N SER A 396 2.18 -16.53 22.80
CA SER A 396 2.26 -16.40 24.25
C SER A 396 1.07 -15.60 24.84
N SER A 397 0.60 -14.57 24.12
CA SER A 397 -0.52 -13.73 24.54
C SER A 397 -1.85 -14.51 24.48
N LEU A 398 -2.11 -15.18 23.36
CA LEU A 398 -3.31 -16.00 23.20
C LEU A 398 -3.30 -17.21 24.14
N LEU A 399 -2.14 -17.85 24.36
CA LEU A 399 -2.03 -18.94 25.33
C LEU A 399 -2.42 -18.46 26.75
N LYS A 400 -2.03 -17.25 27.15
CA LYS A 400 -2.51 -16.63 28.41
C LYS A 400 -4.02 -16.40 28.41
N ALA A 401 -4.62 -15.95 27.30
CA ALA A 401 -6.07 -15.82 27.16
C ALA A 401 -6.81 -17.16 27.36
N HIS A 402 -6.15 -18.26 26.99
CA HIS A 402 -6.60 -19.62 27.23
C HIS A 402 -6.14 -20.20 28.59
N ASN A 403 -5.86 -19.34 29.59
CA ASN A 403 -5.40 -19.73 30.93
C ASN A 403 -4.15 -20.62 30.93
N ASN A 404 -3.24 -20.41 29.96
CA ASN A 404 -2.07 -21.24 29.71
C ASN A 404 -2.37 -22.73 29.44
N ASN A 405 -3.57 -23.04 28.95
CA ASN A 405 -3.98 -24.39 28.62
C ASN A 405 -3.78 -24.68 27.12
N GLU A 406 -2.81 -25.53 26.81
CA GLU A 406 -2.43 -25.86 25.43
C GLU A 406 -3.55 -26.55 24.62
N ALA A 407 -4.39 -27.35 25.27
CA ALA A 407 -5.50 -28.03 24.61
C ALA A 407 -6.63 -27.05 24.23
N SER A 408 -6.94 -26.10 25.10
CA SER A 408 -7.90 -25.01 24.85
C SER A 408 -7.38 -24.07 23.76
N PHE A 409 -6.09 -23.72 23.84
CA PHE A 409 -5.39 -22.91 22.86
C PHE A 409 -5.42 -23.56 21.47
N SER A 410 -4.93 -24.80 21.33
CA SER A 410 -4.79 -25.48 20.03
C SER A 410 -6.13 -25.82 19.36
N LYS A 411 -7.24 -25.78 20.11
CA LYS A 411 -8.59 -25.93 19.54
C LYS A 411 -9.04 -24.71 18.73
N ASN A 412 -8.60 -23.52 19.14
CA ASN A 412 -9.07 -22.25 18.58
C ASN A 412 -7.99 -21.52 17.78
N VAL A 413 -6.72 -21.68 18.16
CA VAL A 413 -5.60 -20.93 17.59
C VAL A 413 -4.77 -21.83 16.70
N GLU A 414 -4.46 -21.33 15.50
CA GLU A 414 -3.49 -21.92 14.59
C GLU A 414 -2.46 -20.85 14.20
N ILE A 415 -1.19 -21.23 14.19
CA ILE A 415 -0.06 -20.34 13.87
C ILE A 415 0.76 -21.00 12.79
N ILE A 416 1.01 -20.30 11.68
CA ILE A 416 1.72 -20.83 10.52
C ILE A 416 2.80 -19.87 10.06
N GLU A 417 3.97 -20.44 9.81
CA GLU A 417 5.11 -19.79 9.18
C GLU A 417 5.23 -20.32 7.75
N TYR A 418 5.29 -19.43 6.78
CA TYR A 418 5.50 -19.77 5.38
C TYR A 418 6.93 -19.49 4.97
N ASP A 419 7.66 -20.53 4.58
CA ASP A 419 9.06 -20.39 4.22
C ASP A 419 9.26 -19.55 2.95
N GLY A 420 10.22 -18.63 2.96
CA GLY A 420 10.61 -17.80 1.82
C GLY A 420 9.64 -16.68 1.44
N LEU A 421 8.50 -16.54 2.14
CA LEU A 421 7.54 -15.49 1.83
C LEU A 421 7.92 -14.15 2.49
N ASN A 422 7.80 -13.05 1.74
CA ASN A 422 7.99 -11.69 2.26
C ASN A 422 6.74 -11.16 2.99
N HIS A 423 6.75 -9.86 3.35
CA HIS A 423 5.63 -9.19 4.01
C HIS A 423 4.30 -9.28 3.24
N LEU A 424 4.34 -9.22 1.90
CA LEU A 424 3.16 -9.34 1.04
C LEU A 424 2.78 -10.80 0.76
N PHE A 425 3.40 -11.76 1.45
CA PHE A 425 3.24 -13.20 1.23
C PHE A 425 3.65 -13.66 -0.18
N GLN A 426 4.60 -12.97 -0.81
CA GLN A 426 5.16 -13.36 -2.09
C GLN A 426 6.45 -14.16 -1.88
N HIS A 427 6.71 -15.15 -2.72
CA HIS A 427 8.02 -15.81 -2.77
C HIS A 427 9.09 -14.77 -3.11
N SER A 428 10.10 -14.66 -2.25
CA SER A 428 11.12 -13.62 -2.32
C SER A 428 12.51 -14.17 -2.08
N GLU A 429 13.52 -13.52 -2.64
CA GLU A 429 14.91 -13.91 -2.43
C GLU A 429 15.46 -13.27 -1.15
N THR A 430 15.28 -11.94 -1.01
CA THR A 430 15.84 -11.21 0.13
C THR A 430 14.80 -10.76 1.15
N GLY A 431 13.53 -10.66 0.75
CA GLY A 431 12.46 -10.06 1.55
C GLY A 431 12.40 -8.52 1.51
N LEU A 432 13.34 -7.87 0.81
CA LEU A 432 13.41 -6.42 0.70
C LEU A 432 12.17 -5.84 -0.04
N PRO A 433 11.61 -4.71 0.43
CA PRO A 433 10.53 -4.01 -0.29
C PRO A 433 10.84 -3.65 -1.75
N ALA A 434 12.13 -3.46 -2.07
CA ALA A 434 12.59 -3.18 -3.43
C ALA A 434 12.31 -4.33 -4.44
N GLU A 435 12.04 -5.54 -3.98
CA GLU A 435 11.67 -6.68 -4.82
C GLU A 435 10.17 -6.73 -5.15
N TYR A 436 9.31 -6.12 -4.33
CA TYR A 436 7.86 -6.31 -4.41
C TYR A 436 7.32 -6.06 -5.81
N GLY A 437 7.68 -4.92 -6.42
CA GLY A 437 7.22 -4.57 -7.75
C GLY A 437 7.75 -5.48 -8.86
N LYS A 438 8.88 -6.18 -8.64
CA LYS A 438 9.53 -7.07 -9.61
C LYS A 438 8.91 -8.47 -9.61
N ILE A 439 8.35 -8.89 -8.49
CA ILE A 439 7.72 -10.21 -8.35
C ILE A 439 6.38 -10.19 -9.11
N GLU A 440 6.08 -11.25 -9.87
CA GLU A 440 4.81 -11.36 -10.61
C GLU A 440 3.66 -11.86 -9.72
N GLU A 441 3.99 -12.73 -8.77
CA GLU A 441 3.07 -13.24 -7.75
C GLU A 441 2.62 -12.09 -6.84
N THR A 442 1.32 -11.92 -6.66
CA THR A 442 0.72 -10.97 -5.71
C THR A 442 0.68 -11.56 -4.30
N ILE A 443 0.35 -12.83 -4.17
CA ILE A 443 0.28 -13.56 -2.89
C ILE A 443 0.38 -15.06 -3.15
N SER A 444 1.08 -15.79 -2.30
CA SER A 444 1.26 -17.24 -2.43
C SER A 444 -0.09 -17.98 -2.49
N PRO A 445 -0.28 -18.89 -3.47
CA PRO A 445 -1.45 -19.77 -3.54
C PRO A 445 -1.68 -20.60 -2.27
N ASP A 446 -0.60 -20.99 -1.57
CA ASP A 446 -0.70 -21.78 -0.34
C ASP A 446 -1.36 -20.98 0.79
N VAL A 447 -1.05 -19.68 0.87
CA VAL A 447 -1.69 -18.75 1.81
C VAL A 447 -3.17 -18.61 1.50
N LEU A 448 -3.51 -18.42 0.21
CA LEU A 448 -4.91 -18.32 -0.24
C LEU A 448 -5.71 -19.58 0.10
N GLU A 449 -5.16 -20.76 -0.16
CA GLU A 449 -5.81 -22.04 0.14
C GLU A 449 -5.96 -22.26 1.64
N LYS A 450 -4.95 -21.91 2.43
CA LYS A 450 -5.03 -22.01 3.89
C LYS A 450 -6.12 -21.10 4.44
N MET A 451 -6.18 -19.84 4.01
CA MET A 451 -7.22 -18.91 4.45
C MET A 451 -8.61 -19.46 4.11
N ALA A 452 -8.82 -19.90 2.87
CA ALA A 452 -10.11 -20.43 2.42
C ALA A 452 -10.55 -21.65 3.23
N SER A 453 -9.69 -22.67 3.31
CA SER A 453 -9.98 -23.93 4.01
C SER A 453 -10.20 -23.70 5.50
N TRP A 454 -9.41 -22.82 6.13
CA TRP A 454 -9.55 -22.49 7.54
C TRP A 454 -10.86 -21.74 7.82
N ILE A 455 -11.21 -20.71 7.04
CA ILE A 455 -12.48 -19.98 7.18
C ILE A 455 -13.67 -20.95 7.08
N ILE A 456 -13.67 -21.84 6.07
CA ILE A 456 -14.73 -22.85 5.88
C ILE A 456 -14.78 -23.82 7.08
N SER A 457 -13.63 -24.18 7.67
CA SER A 457 -13.60 -25.02 8.87
C SER A 457 -14.23 -24.34 10.08
N LYS A 458 -14.13 -23.01 10.18
CA LYS A 458 -14.72 -22.22 11.28
C LYS A 458 -16.17 -21.83 11.02
N SER A 459 -16.66 -22.01 9.78
CA SER A 459 -18.02 -21.66 9.39
C SER A 459 -19.07 -22.70 9.83
N LYS A 460 -18.64 -23.94 10.06
CA LYS A 460 -19.44 -25.02 10.67
C LYS A 460 -19.54 -24.84 12.18
#